data_AF-A0A973I7N4-F1
#
_entry.id   AF-A0A973I7N4-F1
#
_cell.length_a   1.000
_cell.length_b   1.000
_cell.length_c   1.000
_cell.angle_alpha   90.00
_cell.angle_beta   90.00
_cell.angle_gamma   90.00
#
_symmetry.space_group_name_H-M   'P 1'
#
loop_
_entity.id
_entity.type
_entity.pdbx_description
1 polymer ?
#
loop_
_entity_poly.entity_id
_entity_poly.type
_entity_poly.pdbx_seq_one_letter_code
_entity_poly.pdbx_strand_id
1 'polypeptide(L)'
;MKSVDDKTLEQLESEVWAEPDFGSHLVTTCHQLRKKRLGDFDIEDIRIMLGQSIGAKYLLSRAIEILRENPSQRAISLKVTC
;
A
#
# COMPACT_ATOMS: atom_id res chain seq x y z
N MET A 1 -8.11 -6.13 17.10
CA MET A 1 -6.98 -5.70 17.95
C MET A 1 -6.17 -4.69 17.13
N LYS A 2 -6.21 -3.41 17.55
CA LYS A 2 -5.55 -2.18 17.04
C LYS A 2 -5.88 -1.71 15.60
N SER A 3 -6.61 -0.58 15.54
CA SER A 3 -6.92 0.32 14.41
C SER A 3 -5.68 0.76 13.62
N VAL A 4 -5.18 -0.11 12.76
CA VAL A 4 -4.17 0.26 11.75
C VAL A 4 -4.87 1.00 10.59
N ASP A 5 -6.17 0.74 10.41
CA ASP A 5 -7.03 1.22 9.33
C ASP A 5 -7.25 2.75 9.36
N ASP A 6 -7.31 3.35 10.55
CA ASP A 6 -7.49 4.79 10.72
C ASP A 6 -6.20 5.61 10.50
N LYS A 7 -5.05 4.94 10.40
CA LYS A 7 -3.74 5.60 10.27
C LYS A 7 -3.27 5.61 8.82
N THR A 8 -2.50 6.64 8.48
CA THR A 8 -1.80 6.69 7.20
C THR A 8 -0.46 5.96 7.27
N LEU A 9 0.11 5.62 6.12
CA LEU A 9 1.44 4.99 6.08
C LEU A 9 2.51 5.90 6.68
N GLU A 10 2.43 7.21 6.46
CA GLU A 10 3.36 8.18 7.06
C GLU A 10 3.33 8.13 8.59
N GLN A 11 2.15 7.98 9.20
CA GLN A 11 2.02 7.87 10.66
C GLN A 11 2.54 6.53 11.20
N LEU A 12 2.43 5.45 10.41
CA LEU A 12 2.87 4.12 10.82
C LEU A 12 4.37 3.93 10.65
N GLU A 13 4.95 4.53 9.62
CA GLU A 13 6.40 4.55 9.39
C GLU A 13 7.09 5.69 10.14
N SER A 14 6.31 6.65 10.67
CA SER A 14 6.82 7.90 11.26
C SER A 14 7.77 8.63 10.32
N GLU A 15 7.50 8.53 9.01
CA GLU A 15 8.33 9.08 7.94
C GLU A 15 7.47 9.91 6.99
N VAL A 16 7.81 11.19 6.90
CA VAL A 16 7.16 12.17 6.00
C VAL A 16 8.01 12.30 4.75
N TRP A 17 7.41 12.06 3.59
CA TRP A 17 8.10 12.22 2.31
C TRP A 17 8.04 13.67 1.84
N ALA A 18 9.18 14.19 1.36
CA ALA A 18 9.23 15.49 0.70
C ALA A 18 8.41 15.47 -0.60
N GLU A 19 8.04 16.65 -1.11
CA GLU A 19 7.32 16.73 -2.38
C GLU A 19 8.19 16.18 -3.53
N PRO A 20 7.64 15.40 -4.46
CA PRO A 20 8.41 14.80 -5.52
C PRO A 20 8.85 15.89 -6.52
N ASP A 21 10.16 16.03 -6.70
CA ASP A 21 10.77 17.01 -7.62
C ASP A 21 10.51 16.66 -9.10
N PHE A 22 10.37 15.36 -9.41
CA PHE A 22 10.00 14.83 -10.72
C PHE A 22 8.79 13.88 -10.60
N GLY A 23 7.62 14.40 -10.96
CA GLY A 23 6.33 13.72 -10.80
C GLY A 23 5.99 12.79 -11.95
N SER A 24 6.64 11.62 -12.05
CA SER A 24 6.01 10.52 -12.79
C SER A 24 4.66 10.20 -12.15
N HIS A 25 3.65 9.84 -12.96
CA HIS A 25 2.31 9.52 -12.45
C HIS A 25 2.35 8.51 -11.30
N LEU A 26 3.20 7.47 -11.41
CA LEU A 26 3.39 6.47 -10.37
C LEU A 26 3.90 7.05 -9.03
N VAL A 27 4.89 7.95 -9.08
CA VAL A 27 5.43 8.60 -7.89
C VAL A 27 4.35 9.46 -7.23
N THR A 28 3.64 10.26 -8.03
CA THR A 28 2.55 11.10 -7.52
C THR A 28 1.47 10.26 -6.84
N THR A 29 1.07 9.15 -7.46
CA THR A 29 0.11 8.21 -6.88
C THR A 29 0.63 7.62 -5.58
N CYS A 30 1.88 7.17 -5.50
CA CYS A 30 2.46 6.64 -4.25
C CYS A 30 2.46 7.68 -3.11
N HIS A 31 2.82 8.93 -3.40
CA HIS A 31 2.78 10.00 -2.39
C HIS A 31 1.35 10.31 -1.92
N GLN A 32 0.37 10.27 -2.82
CA GLN A 32 -1.05 10.44 -2.46
C GLN A 32 -1.55 9.27 -1.61
N LEU A 33 -1.21 8.04 -1.98
CA LEU A 33 -1.59 6.83 -1.23
C LEU A 33 -0.94 6.80 0.17
N ARG A 34 0.28 7.33 0.34
CA ARG A 34 0.92 7.43 1.67
C ARG A 34 0.14 8.33 2.64
N LYS A 35 -0.55 9.36 2.14
CA LYS A 35 -1.41 10.28 2.89
C LYS A 35 -2.83 9.73 3.11
N LYS A 36 -3.21 8.69 2.38
CA LYS A 36 -4.50 8.02 2.50
C LYS A 36 -4.50 7.09 3.72
N ARG A 37 -5.65 6.95 4.38
CA ARG A 37 -5.83 6.02 5.50
C ARG A 37 -5.85 4.60 4.97
N LEU A 38 -5.24 3.66 5.69
CA LEU A 38 -5.18 2.26 5.26
C LEU A 38 -6.55 1.60 5.10
N GLY A 39 -7.57 2.04 5.85
CA GLY A 39 -8.93 1.54 5.72
C GLY A 39 -9.62 1.93 4.40
N ASP A 40 -9.17 2.99 3.75
CA ASP A 40 -9.72 3.47 2.48
C ASP A 40 -8.99 2.88 1.26
N PHE A 41 -7.98 2.02 1.47
CA PHE A 41 -7.22 1.43 0.36
C PHE A 41 -8.06 0.43 -0.41
N ASP A 42 -8.11 0.61 -1.73
CA ASP A 42 -8.67 -0.39 -2.61
C ASP A 42 -7.64 -1.50 -2.89
N ILE A 43 -8.11 -2.62 -3.45
CA ILE A 43 -7.28 -3.74 -3.90
C ILE A 43 -6.22 -3.24 -4.91
N GLU A 44 -6.59 -2.33 -5.82
CA GLU A 44 -5.63 -1.75 -6.77
C GLU A 44 -4.56 -0.88 -6.08
N ASP A 45 -4.95 -0.07 -5.10
CA ASP A 45 -4.01 0.75 -4.31
C ASP A 45 -2.98 -0.13 -3.59
N ILE A 46 -3.46 -1.21 -2.96
CA ILE A 46 -2.62 -2.21 -2.28
C ILE A 46 -1.67 -2.85 -3.28
N ARG A 47 -2.13 -3.19 -4.49
CA ARG A 47 -1.28 -3.79 -5.54
C ARG A 47 -0.19 -2.83 -6.01
N ILE A 48 -0.51 -1.55 -6.24
CA ILE A 48 0.47 -0.54 -6.65
C ILE A 48 1.54 -0.40 -5.57
N MET A 49 1.12 -0.22 -4.32
CA MET A 49 2.04 0.02 -3.19
C MET A 49 2.90 -1.20 -2.88
N LEU A 50 2.33 -2.42 -2.90
CA LEU A 50 3.09 -3.65 -2.79
C LEU A 50 4.05 -3.85 -3.96
N GLY A 51 3.65 -3.51 -5.19
CA GLY A 51 4.50 -3.58 -6.36
C GLY A 51 5.72 -2.64 -6.28
N GLN A 52 5.58 -1.51 -5.59
CA GLN A 52 6.68 -0.59 -5.29
C GLN A 52 7.42 -0.93 -3.98
N SER A 53 7.02 -2.00 -3.28
CA SER A 53 7.53 -2.37 -1.96
C SER A 53 7.39 -1.27 -0.88
N ILE A 54 6.39 -0.39 -1.02
CA ILE A 54 6.12 0.71 -0.08
C ILE A 54 5.07 0.26 0.92
N GLY A 55 5.33 0.43 2.23
CA GLY A 55 4.34 0.09 3.27
C GLY A 55 3.97 -1.40 3.32
N ALA A 56 4.75 -2.27 2.65
CA ALA A 56 4.45 -3.68 2.49
C ALA A 56 4.26 -4.40 3.83
N LYS A 57 4.97 -3.99 4.88
CA LYS A 57 4.82 -4.55 6.23
C LYS A 57 3.39 -4.45 6.77
N TYR A 58 2.68 -3.36 6.45
CA TYR A 58 1.30 -3.12 6.89
C TYR A 58 0.29 -3.64 5.87
N LEU A 59 0.58 -3.44 4.59
CA LEU A 59 -0.30 -3.84 3.49
C LEU A 59 -0.33 -5.35 3.26
N LEU A 60 0.74 -6.08 3.60
CA LEU A 60 0.82 -7.52 3.40
C LEU A 60 -0.20 -8.28 4.23
N SER A 61 -0.41 -7.88 5.50
CA SER A 61 -1.44 -8.48 6.34
C SER A 61 -2.82 -8.32 5.72
N ARG A 62 -3.13 -7.13 5.20
CA ARG A 62 -4.41 -6.86 4.53
C ARG A 62 -4.55 -7.60 3.20
N ALA A 63 -3.48 -7.65 2.40
CA ALA A 63 -3.45 -8.38 1.14
C ALA A 63 -3.68 -9.89 1.33
N ILE A 64 -3.12 -10.47 2.39
CA ILE A 64 -3.35 -11.88 2.75
C ILE A 64 -4.82 -12.11 3.12
N GLU A 65 -5.45 -11.19 3.86
CA GLU A 65 -6.89 -11.29 4.15
C GLU A 65 -7.74 -11.25 2.88
N ILE A 66 -7.46 -10.32 1.98
CA ILE A 66 -8.16 -10.21 0.69
C ILE A 66 -8.00 -11.50 -0.13
N LEU A 67 -6.77 -12.05 -0.19
CA LEU A 67 -6.50 -13.31 -0.87
C LEU A 67 -7.20 -14.51 -0.23
N ARG A 68 -7.37 -14.50 1.09
CA ARG A 68 -8.10 -15.56 1.81
C ARG A 68 -9.60 -15.51 1.50
N GLU A 69 -10.18 -14.32 1.44
CA GLU A 69 -11.59 -14.14 1.13
C GLU A 69 -11.89 -14.42 -0.35
N ASN A 70 -10.97 -14.07 -1.26
CA ASN A 70 -11.15 -14.21 -2.70
C ASN A 70 -9.90 -14.79 -3.38
N PRO A 71 -9.68 -16.12 -3.31
CA PRO A 71 -8.48 -16.77 -3.87
C PRO A 71 -8.37 -16.68 -5.40
N SER A 72 -9.48 -16.38 -6.09
CA SER A 72 -9.58 -16.27 -7.54
C SER A 72 -9.31 -14.86 -8.10
N GLN A 73 -9.11 -13.84 -7.25
CA GLN A 73 -8.63 -12.53 -7.69
C GLN A 73 -7.15 -12.65 -8.07
N ARG A 74 -6.94 -13.09 -9.32
CA ARG A 74 -5.68 -13.17 -10.09
C ARG A 74 -4.49 -12.70 -9.28
N ALA A 75 -3.85 -13.67 -8.63
CA ALA A 75 -2.54 -13.62 -8.00
C ALA A 75 -1.96 -12.22 -8.04
N ILE A 76 -2.03 -11.51 -6.90
CA ILE A 76 -1.21 -10.34 -6.64
C ILE A 76 0.17 -10.71 -7.18
N SER A 77 0.53 -10.13 -8.32
CA SER A 77 1.77 -10.47 -9.03
C SER A 77 2.86 -9.81 -8.22
N LEU A 78 3.12 -10.39 -7.04
CA LEU A 78 4.26 -10.14 -6.20
C LEU A 78 5.43 -10.77 -6.95
N LYS A 79 5.86 -10.09 -8.03
CA LYS A 79 7.26 -10.10 -8.41
C LYS A 79 8.01 -9.35 -7.31
N VAL A 80 8.05 -9.93 -6.11
CA VAL A 80 9.14 -9.69 -5.17
C VAL A 80 10.28 -10.51 -5.76
N THR A 81 10.91 -9.95 -6.78
CA THR A 81 12.15 -10.49 -7.33
C THR A 81 13.20 -10.36 -6.23
N CYS A 82 13.50 -11.48 -5.58
CA CYS A 82 14.81 -11.75 -5.02
C CYS A 82 15.89 -11.66 -6.11
#